data_AF-A0A7Y8ISB5-F1
#
_entry.id   AF-A0A7Y8ISB5-F1
#
_cell.length_a   1.000
_cell.length_b   1.000
_cell.length_c   1.000
_cell.angle_alpha   90.00
_cell.angle_beta   90.00
_cell.angle_gamma   90.00
#
_symmetry.space_group_name_H-M   'P 1'
#
loop_
_entity.id
_entity.type
_entity.pdbx_description
1 polymer ?
#
loop_
_entity_poly.entity_id
_entity_poly.type
_entity_poly.pdbx_seq_one_letter_code
_entity_poly.pdbx_strand_id
1 'polypeptide(L)'
;MPLEFESLSHGRIAFGFFNIETDLILLNQYFLFAGDFCNYISYITEKADEFFETTWEVFEVKPENTGNLMGAIHGIDHNGFIGEVYKLFPFPEYQEDFKQKPEGDQTRSEIETLILKYGKRVHIRFAINFKGDRVTIGEYILNHTTFQELIRYVWLGGLPRWKNHIRPEYVMSMKEKIAKSKNPLFYGCDLTA
;
A
#
# COMPACT_ATOMS: atom_id res chain seq x y z
N MET A 1 -0.62 -0.11 -10.14
CA MET A 1 -2.03 -0.47 -10.34
C MET A 1 -2.48 -1.40 -9.25
N PRO A 2 -3.55 -1.04 -8.52
CA PRO A 2 -4.11 -1.89 -7.48
C PRO A 2 -4.54 -3.24 -8.07
N LEU A 3 -4.36 -4.30 -7.29
CA LEU A 3 -4.85 -5.64 -7.60
C LEU A 3 -5.84 -6.09 -6.53
N GLU A 4 -6.60 -7.12 -6.85
CA GLU A 4 -7.49 -7.75 -5.89
C GLU A 4 -6.75 -8.81 -5.09
N PHE A 5 -6.94 -8.79 -3.78
CA PHE A 5 -6.42 -9.77 -2.84
C PHE A 5 -7.57 -10.36 -2.02
N GLU A 6 -7.49 -11.64 -1.67
CA GLU A 6 -8.53 -12.31 -0.89
C GLU A 6 -8.48 -11.90 0.58
N SER A 7 -9.62 -11.52 1.14
CA SER A 7 -9.80 -11.32 2.58
C SER A 7 -10.78 -12.34 3.14
N LEU A 8 -10.51 -12.76 4.37
CA LEU A 8 -11.37 -13.68 5.12
C LEU A 8 -12.71 -13.03 5.53
N SER A 9 -12.78 -11.70 5.55
CA SER A 9 -13.92 -10.93 6.06
C SER A 9 -14.82 -10.31 4.97
N HIS A 10 -14.23 -9.86 3.86
CA HIS A 10 -14.88 -8.96 2.89
C HIS A 10 -14.79 -9.47 1.44
N GLY A 11 -14.38 -10.73 1.24
CA GLY A 11 -14.07 -11.23 -0.10
C GLY A 11 -12.84 -10.51 -0.66
N ARG A 12 -12.89 -10.09 -1.92
CA ARG A 12 -11.77 -9.41 -2.57
C ARG A 12 -11.65 -7.95 -2.17
N ILE A 13 -10.44 -7.52 -1.86
CA ILE A 13 -10.09 -6.14 -1.54
C ILE A 13 -9.06 -5.62 -2.54
N ALA A 14 -9.21 -4.36 -2.94
CA ALA A 14 -8.25 -3.69 -3.80
C ALA A 14 -7.05 -3.22 -2.96
N PHE A 15 -5.83 -3.60 -3.36
CA PHE A 15 -4.60 -3.11 -2.77
C PHE A 15 -3.55 -2.75 -3.83
N GLY A 16 -2.90 -1.60 -3.68
CA GLY A 16 -1.69 -1.27 -4.41
C GLY A 16 -1.57 0.19 -4.84
N PHE A 17 -0.48 0.49 -5.54
CA PHE A 17 -0.24 1.83 -6.08
C PHE A 17 -1.27 2.18 -7.14
N PHE A 18 -1.89 3.34 -7.06
CA PHE A 18 -2.86 3.79 -8.07
C PHE A 18 -2.30 4.86 -9.00
N ASN A 19 -1.16 5.49 -8.69
CA ASN A 19 -0.47 6.44 -9.56
C ASN A 19 1.05 6.27 -9.41
N ILE A 20 1.79 6.21 -10.54
CA ILE A 20 3.22 5.89 -10.56
C ILE A 20 4.13 7.02 -10.07
N GLU A 21 3.63 8.25 -10.01
CA GLU A 21 4.35 9.43 -9.54
C GLU A 21 4.35 9.55 -8.01
N THR A 22 3.46 8.81 -7.35
CA THR A 22 3.28 8.85 -5.89
C THR A 22 3.65 7.51 -5.30
N ASP A 23 4.11 7.47 -4.05
CA ASP A 23 4.27 6.23 -3.30
C ASP A 23 3.00 5.85 -2.50
N LEU A 24 1.85 6.45 -2.81
CA LEU A 24 0.59 6.22 -2.09
C LEU A 24 -0.06 4.90 -2.52
N ILE A 25 -0.37 4.08 -1.52
CA ILE A 25 -1.02 2.78 -1.67
C ILE A 25 -2.51 2.91 -1.35
N LEU A 26 -3.36 2.37 -2.21
CA LEU A 26 -4.78 2.14 -1.97
C LEU A 26 -4.96 0.82 -1.21
N LEU A 27 -5.88 0.79 -0.24
CA LEU A 27 -6.45 -0.38 0.40
C LEU A 27 -7.96 -0.17 0.54
N ASN A 28 -8.72 -0.49 -0.52
CA ASN A 28 -10.13 -0.10 -0.68
C ASN A 28 -10.38 1.39 -0.38
N GLN A 29 -10.90 1.73 0.80
CA GLN A 29 -11.18 3.11 1.22
C GLN A 29 -10.05 3.77 2.02
N TYR A 30 -9.03 2.99 2.40
CA TYR A 30 -7.85 3.49 3.09
C TYR A 30 -6.73 3.80 2.10
N PHE A 31 -5.94 4.82 2.43
CA PHE A 31 -4.76 5.22 1.71
C PHE A 31 -3.60 5.39 2.68
N LEU A 32 -2.44 4.88 2.33
CA LEU A 32 -1.23 4.95 3.16
C LEU A 32 0.01 5.05 2.28
N PHE A 33 0.99 5.84 2.71
CA PHE A 33 2.24 5.95 1.97
C PHE A 33 3.05 4.66 2.10
N ALA A 34 3.71 4.24 1.02
CA ALA A 34 4.51 3.03 1.02
C ALA A 34 5.66 3.10 2.04
N GLY A 35 6.23 4.29 2.25
CA GLY A 35 7.18 4.52 3.34
C GLY A 35 6.61 4.17 4.71
N ASP A 36 5.39 4.60 5.01
CA ASP A 36 4.72 4.33 6.30
C ASP A 36 4.38 2.84 6.43
N PHE A 37 3.85 2.23 5.37
CA PHE A 37 3.62 0.79 5.32
C PHE A 37 4.90 0.01 5.63
N CYS A 38 6.01 0.32 4.93
CA CYS A 38 7.31 -0.32 5.15
C CYS A 38 7.83 -0.13 6.59
N ASN A 39 7.59 1.04 7.19
CA ASN A 39 7.94 1.31 8.59
C ASN A 39 7.09 0.49 9.56
N TYR A 40 5.79 0.34 9.31
CA TYR A 40 4.92 -0.51 10.13
C TYR A 40 5.34 -1.97 10.05
N ILE A 41 5.62 -2.49 8.85
CA ILE A 41 6.12 -3.86 8.68
C ILE A 41 7.45 -4.04 9.43
N SER A 42 8.36 -3.09 9.27
CA SER A 42 9.65 -3.07 9.97
C SER A 42 9.48 -3.12 11.49
N TYR A 43 8.53 -2.37 12.05
CA TYR A 43 8.24 -2.40 13.48
C TYR A 43 7.75 -3.76 13.98
N ILE A 44 6.97 -4.47 13.15
CA ILE A 44 6.43 -5.80 13.47
C ILE A 44 7.52 -6.87 13.51
N THR A 45 8.58 -6.74 12.70
CA THR A 45 9.68 -7.74 12.66
C THR A 45 10.38 -7.94 14.00
N GLU A 46 10.31 -6.95 14.89
CA GLU A 46 10.91 -6.99 16.22
C GLU A 46 9.99 -7.61 17.29
N LYS A 47 8.77 -7.99 16.93
CA LYS A 47 7.75 -8.54 17.84
C LYS A 47 7.72 -10.06 17.76
N ALA A 48 7.61 -10.72 18.92
CA ALA A 48 7.66 -12.19 19.03
C ALA A 48 6.47 -12.78 19.80
N ASP A 49 5.46 -11.98 20.13
CA ASP A 49 4.33 -12.40 20.97
C ASP A 49 3.30 -13.21 20.17
N GLU A 50 2.60 -14.16 20.81
CA GLU A 50 1.53 -14.96 20.17
C GLU A 50 0.35 -14.12 19.65
N PHE A 51 0.21 -12.91 20.18
CA PHE A 51 -0.73 -11.91 19.75
C PHE A 51 -0.04 -10.55 19.79
N PHE A 52 -0.16 -9.78 18.72
CA PHE A 52 0.35 -8.42 18.65
C PHE A 52 -0.75 -7.49 18.16
N GLU A 53 -0.88 -6.33 18.79
CA GLU A 53 -1.86 -5.31 18.40
C GLU A 53 -1.22 -3.93 18.47
N THR A 54 -1.55 -3.10 17.48
CA THR A 54 -1.14 -1.70 17.38
C THR A 54 -2.14 -0.92 16.54
N THR A 55 -1.85 0.36 16.29
CA THR A 55 -2.65 1.23 15.43
C THR A 55 -1.80 1.77 14.29
N TRP A 56 -2.37 1.81 13.09
CA TRP A 56 -1.75 2.47 11.92
C TRP A 56 -2.47 3.78 11.66
N GLU A 57 -1.71 4.84 11.42
CA GLU A 57 -2.26 6.09 10.93
C GLU A 57 -2.36 6.00 9.40
N VAL A 58 -3.56 6.22 8.87
CA VAL A 58 -3.87 6.17 7.43
C VAL A 58 -4.84 7.28 7.08
N PHE A 59 -5.09 7.48 5.79
CA PHE A 59 -6.18 8.33 5.33
C PHE A 59 -7.40 7.47 4.96
N GLU A 60 -8.57 7.89 5.40
CA GLU A 60 -9.86 7.33 4.97
C GLU A 60 -10.51 8.30 3.99
N VAL A 61 -10.75 7.84 2.76
CA VAL A 61 -11.54 8.56 1.75
C VAL A 61 -12.77 7.73 1.47
N LYS A 62 -13.95 8.33 1.65
CA LYS A 62 -15.21 7.63 1.40
C LYS A 62 -15.38 7.31 -0.08
N PRO A 63 -16.06 6.21 -0.44
CA PRO A 63 -16.23 5.78 -1.84
C PRO A 63 -16.74 6.89 -2.78
N GLU A 64 -17.69 7.72 -2.31
CA GLU A 64 -18.23 8.85 -3.07
C GLU A 64 -17.19 9.94 -3.41
N ASN A 65 -16.10 10.02 -2.65
CA ASN A 65 -15.03 10.99 -2.81
C ASN A 65 -13.76 10.39 -3.45
N THR A 66 -13.70 9.07 -3.63
CA THR A 66 -12.50 8.38 -4.15
C THR A 66 -12.25 8.69 -5.62
N GLY A 67 -13.31 8.70 -6.44
CA GLY A 67 -13.20 8.89 -7.90
C GLY A 67 -12.99 7.59 -8.68
N ASN A 68 -13.04 7.68 -10.01
CA ASN A 68 -12.95 6.54 -10.93
C ASN A 68 -11.53 6.40 -11.49
N LEU A 69 -10.78 5.39 -11.04
CA LEU A 69 -9.41 5.13 -11.48
C LEU A 69 -9.29 4.91 -13.00
N MET A 70 -10.16 4.09 -13.58
CA MET A 70 -10.08 3.80 -15.03
C MET A 70 -10.50 5.01 -15.86
N GLY A 71 -11.48 5.77 -15.38
CA GLY A 71 -11.88 7.04 -15.98
C GLY A 71 -10.75 8.09 -15.95
N ALA A 72 -10.02 8.17 -14.85
CA ALA A 72 -8.89 9.10 -14.69
C ALA A 72 -7.71 8.72 -15.58
N ILE A 73 -7.36 7.43 -15.67
CA ILE A 73 -6.29 6.93 -16.55
C ILE A 73 -6.57 7.26 -18.02
N HIS A 74 -7.83 7.15 -18.45
CA HIS A 74 -8.22 7.48 -19.83
C HIS A 74 -8.49 8.97 -20.07
N GLY A 75 -8.31 9.83 -19.06
CA GLY A 75 -8.57 11.27 -19.15
C GLY A 75 -10.05 11.65 -19.28
N ILE A 76 -10.97 10.72 -18.96
CA ILE A 76 -12.42 10.87 -19.16
C ILE A 76 -13.09 11.45 -17.91
N ASP A 77 -12.66 11.01 -16.72
CA ASP A 77 -13.26 11.40 -15.45
C ASP A 77 -12.17 11.71 -14.42
N HIS A 78 -12.06 12.98 -14.06
CA HIS A 78 -11.10 13.46 -13.06
C HIS A 78 -11.80 13.97 -11.78
N ASN A 79 -12.95 13.40 -11.43
CA ASN A 79 -13.61 13.68 -10.16
C ASN A 79 -13.03 12.85 -9.01
N GLY A 80 -13.21 13.34 -7.79
CA GLY A 80 -12.72 12.69 -6.57
C GLY A 80 -11.20 12.77 -6.41
N PHE A 81 -10.70 12.15 -5.35
CA PHE A 81 -9.30 12.18 -4.99
C PHE A 81 -8.39 11.62 -6.08
N ILE A 82 -8.68 10.43 -6.59
CA ILE A 82 -7.88 9.79 -7.65
C ILE A 82 -7.87 10.66 -8.91
N GLY A 83 -9.01 11.23 -9.29
CA GLY A 83 -9.12 12.11 -10.44
C GLY A 83 -8.22 13.35 -10.34
N GLU A 84 -8.20 14.02 -9.18
CA GLU A 84 -7.30 15.14 -8.94
C GLU A 84 -5.82 14.75 -8.98
N VAL A 85 -5.47 13.59 -8.42
CA VAL A 85 -4.08 13.08 -8.52
C VAL A 85 -3.67 12.93 -9.98
N TYR A 86 -4.55 12.40 -10.83
CA TYR A 86 -4.28 12.27 -12.26
C TYR A 86 -4.27 13.59 -13.05
N LYS A 87 -4.86 14.67 -12.51
CA LYS A 87 -4.68 16.03 -13.09
C LYS A 87 -3.27 16.55 -12.85
N LEU A 88 -2.72 16.30 -11.65
CA LEU A 88 -1.35 16.71 -11.28
C LEU A 88 -0.30 15.79 -11.90
N PHE A 89 -0.60 14.50 -11.95
CA PHE A 89 0.27 13.42 -12.35
C PHE A 89 -0.43 12.54 -13.40
N PRO A 90 -0.54 13.01 -14.66
CA PRO A 90 -1.24 12.30 -15.71
C PRO A 90 -0.62 10.93 -16.01
N PHE A 91 -1.43 10.05 -16.61
CA PHE A 91 -0.90 8.81 -17.16
C PHE A 91 0.17 9.12 -18.22
N PRO A 92 1.31 8.41 -18.25
CA PRO A 92 2.38 8.71 -19.19
C PRO A 92 1.93 8.54 -20.65
N GLU A 93 2.47 9.37 -21.54
CA GLU A 93 2.21 9.28 -22.98
C GLU A 93 2.70 7.95 -23.56
N TYR A 94 3.82 7.44 -23.05
CA TYR A 94 4.46 6.21 -23.49
C TYR A 94 4.27 5.08 -22.48
N GLN A 95 3.92 3.89 -22.96
CA GLN A 95 3.63 2.73 -22.11
C GLN A 95 4.89 2.24 -21.37
N GLU A 96 6.07 2.40 -21.96
CA GLU A 96 7.36 2.06 -21.35
C GLU A 96 7.67 2.91 -20.11
N ASP A 97 7.16 4.14 -20.06
CA ASP A 97 7.30 5.04 -18.91
C ASP A 97 6.33 4.70 -17.78
N PHE A 98 5.40 3.79 -18.01
CA PHE A 98 4.52 3.25 -16.98
C PHE A 98 5.31 2.35 -16.03
N LYS A 99 6.04 2.98 -15.10
CA LYS A 99 6.89 2.37 -14.07
C LYS A 99 6.75 3.12 -12.76
N GLN A 100 6.60 2.40 -11.65
CA GLN A 100 6.51 2.99 -10.31
C GLN A 100 7.80 3.77 -10.02
N LYS A 101 7.71 5.06 -9.77
CA LYS A 101 8.89 5.89 -9.53
C LYS A 101 9.43 5.70 -8.12
N PRO A 102 10.75 5.42 -7.96
CA PRO A 102 11.38 5.33 -6.65
C PRO A 102 11.30 6.64 -5.86
N GLU A 103 11.22 7.77 -6.55
CA GLU A 103 11.15 9.12 -5.99
C GLU A 103 9.72 9.54 -5.61
N GLY A 104 8.76 8.60 -5.57
CA GLY A 104 7.35 8.92 -5.29
C GLY A 104 7.11 9.57 -3.92
N ASP A 105 8.02 9.34 -2.97
CA ASP A 105 8.03 9.97 -1.65
C ASP A 105 8.24 11.49 -1.70
N GLN A 106 8.88 12.02 -2.75
CA GLN A 106 9.08 13.45 -2.95
C GLN A 106 7.75 14.20 -3.17
N THR A 107 6.70 13.50 -3.62
CA THR A 107 5.36 14.08 -3.82
C THR A 107 4.50 14.07 -2.55
N ARG A 108 5.00 13.48 -1.45
CA ARG A 108 4.22 13.25 -0.23
C ARG A 108 3.51 14.50 0.28
N SER A 109 4.21 15.62 0.41
CA SER A 109 3.61 16.86 0.95
C SER A 109 2.44 17.39 0.09
N GLU A 110 2.54 17.25 -1.23
CA GLU A 110 1.50 17.68 -2.15
C GLU A 110 0.29 16.73 -2.09
N ILE A 111 0.55 15.42 -2.14
CA ILE A 111 -0.49 14.38 -2.06
C ILE A 111 -1.22 14.40 -0.71
N GLU A 112 -0.49 14.62 0.38
CA GLU A 112 -1.05 14.73 1.72
C GLU A 112 -1.98 15.94 1.85
N THR A 113 -1.59 17.08 1.27
CA THR A 113 -2.47 18.26 1.19
C THR A 113 -3.72 17.98 0.36
N LEU A 114 -3.57 17.22 -0.73
CA LEU A 114 -4.66 16.91 -1.63
C LEU A 114 -5.67 15.92 -1.01
N ILE A 115 -5.20 14.81 -0.45
CA ILE A 115 -6.07 13.77 0.11
C ILE A 115 -6.91 14.28 1.27
N LEU A 116 -6.39 15.22 2.07
CA LEU A 116 -7.10 15.86 3.17
C LEU A 116 -8.30 16.72 2.73
N LYS A 117 -8.41 17.06 1.44
CA LYS A 117 -9.62 17.73 0.91
C LYS A 117 -10.78 16.74 0.70
N TYR A 118 -10.48 15.45 0.55
CA TYR A 118 -11.44 14.40 0.19
C TYR A 118 -11.71 13.40 1.33
N GLY A 119 -10.75 13.27 2.24
CA GLY A 119 -10.78 12.35 3.36
C GLY A 119 -10.22 12.97 4.63
N LYS A 120 -9.88 12.11 5.58
CA LYS A 120 -9.35 12.48 6.90
C LYS A 120 -8.29 11.48 7.34
N ARG A 121 -7.37 11.92 8.19
CA ARG A 121 -6.50 10.99 8.93
C ARG A 121 -7.32 10.21 9.94
N VAL A 122 -7.08 8.91 10.01
CA VAL A 122 -7.71 7.99 10.97
C VAL A 122 -6.66 7.04 11.52
N HIS A 123 -6.93 6.50 12.71
CA HIS A 123 -6.16 5.41 13.27
C HIS A 123 -6.95 4.13 13.10
N ILE A 124 -6.42 3.19 12.32
CA ILE A 124 -7.01 1.88 12.13
C ILE A 124 -6.30 0.85 12.99
N ARG A 125 -7.05 -0.14 13.45
CA ARG A 125 -6.50 -1.26 14.22
C ARG A 125 -5.61 -2.11 13.31
N PHE A 126 -4.44 -2.50 13.80
CA PHE A 126 -3.65 -3.57 13.22
C PHE A 126 -3.42 -4.66 14.26
N ALA A 127 -3.73 -5.91 13.93
CA ALA A 127 -3.54 -7.03 14.85
C ALA A 127 -3.05 -8.29 14.15
N ILE A 128 -2.21 -9.07 14.82
CA ILE A 128 -1.73 -10.37 14.37
C ILE A 128 -2.10 -11.40 15.42
N ASN A 129 -2.80 -12.45 14.98
CA ASN A 129 -3.02 -13.65 15.77
C ASN A 129 -2.30 -14.83 15.11
N PHE A 130 -1.16 -15.20 15.68
CA PHE A 130 -0.28 -16.22 15.11
C PHE A 130 -0.87 -17.63 15.13
N LYS A 131 -1.72 -17.94 16.12
CA LYS A 131 -2.40 -19.24 16.22
C LYS A 131 -3.60 -19.35 15.27
N GLY A 132 -4.24 -18.22 14.97
CA GLY A 132 -5.45 -18.17 14.15
C GLY A 132 -5.21 -17.98 12.66
N ASP A 133 -3.95 -17.81 12.23
CA ASP A 133 -3.59 -17.42 10.85
C ASP A 133 -4.37 -16.17 10.40
N ARG A 134 -4.33 -15.12 11.22
CA ARG A 134 -5.12 -13.90 11.01
C ARG A 134 -4.30 -12.65 11.22
N VAL A 135 -4.31 -11.79 10.21
CA VAL A 135 -3.85 -10.40 10.26
C VAL A 135 -5.05 -9.49 10.04
N THR A 136 -5.26 -8.55 10.94
CA THR A 136 -6.31 -7.52 10.83
C THR A 136 -5.68 -6.20 10.42
N ILE A 137 -6.23 -5.54 9.41
CA ILE A 137 -5.89 -4.17 8.97
C ILE A 137 -7.21 -3.39 8.87
N GLY A 138 -7.49 -2.55 9.86
CA GLY A 138 -8.79 -1.90 10.01
C GLY A 138 -9.91 -2.92 10.14
N GLU A 139 -10.82 -2.92 9.17
CA GLU A 139 -11.94 -3.87 9.08
C GLU A 139 -11.59 -5.14 8.28
N TYR A 140 -10.43 -5.20 7.63
CA TYR A 140 -10.05 -6.31 6.78
C TYR A 140 -9.29 -7.37 7.57
N ILE A 141 -9.74 -8.62 7.45
CA ILE A 141 -9.06 -9.79 8.02
C ILE A 141 -8.44 -10.58 6.86
N LEU A 142 -7.12 -10.76 6.91
CA LEU A 142 -6.33 -11.53 5.96
C LEU A 142 -5.75 -12.76 6.65
N ASN A 143 -5.45 -13.80 5.89
CA ASN A 143 -4.54 -14.84 6.37
C ASN A 143 -3.08 -14.37 6.22
N HIS A 144 -2.13 -15.10 6.81
CA HIS A 144 -0.71 -14.73 6.74
C HIS A 144 -0.19 -14.73 5.30
N THR A 145 -0.62 -15.69 4.48
CA THR A 145 -0.16 -15.80 3.08
C THR A 145 -0.52 -14.57 2.27
N THR A 146 -1.78 -14.14 2.29
CA THR A 146 -2.24 -12.94 1.58
C THR A 146 -1.59 -11.69 2.16
N PHE A 147 -1.42 -11.60 3.48
CA PHE A 147 -0.69 -10.47 4.06
C PHE A 147 0.76 -10.39 3.53
N GLN A 148 1.45 -11.53 3.42
CA GLN A 148 2.78 -11.57 2.80
C GLN A 148 2.73 -11.21 1.30
N GLU A 149 1.65 -11.53 0.57
CA GLU A 149 1.48 -11.10 -0.82
C GLU A 149 1.37 -9.57 -0.94
N LEU A 150 0.72 -8.89 0.00
CA LEU A 150 0.73 -7.42 0.05
C LEU A 150 2.15 -6.87 0.20
N ILE A 151 2.95 -7.47 1.07
CA ILE A 151 4.37 -7.09 1.25
C ILE A 151 5.15 -7.33 -0.03
N ARG A 152 4.99 -8.51 -0.66
CA ARG A 152 5.65 -8.83 -1.94
C ARG A 152 5.24 -7.87 -3.05
N TYR A 153 3.98 -7.47 -3.09
CA TYR A 153 3.49 -6.49 -4.05
C TYR A 153 4.24 -5.16 -3.90
N VAL A 154 4.37 -4.64 -2.68
CA VAL A 154 5.13 -3.39 -2.42
C VAL A 154 6.62 -3.58 -2.76
N TRP A 155 7.21 -4.71 -2.38
CA TRP A 155 8.60 -5.06 -2.72
C TRP A 155 8.88 -5.01 -4.24
N LEU A 156 7.94 -5.49 -5.05
CA LEU A 156 8.07 -5.50 -6.51
C LEU A 156 7.83 -4.12 -7.16
N GLY A 157 7.24 -3.17 -6.43
CA GLY A 157 6.79 -1.88 -6.97
C GLY A 157 5.42 -2.00 -7.63
N GLY A 158 4.63 -2.97 -7.16
CA GLY A 158 3.36 -3.36 -7.73
C GLY A 158 3.44 -3.80 -9.18
N LEU A 159 2.33 -3.64 -9.89
CA LEU A 159 2.29 -3.60 -11.35
C LEU A 159 2.17 -2.12 -11.74
N PRO A 160 3.24 -1.47 -12.23
CA PRO A 160 4.11 -2.01 -13.29
C PRO A 160 5.57 -2.33 -12.90
N ARG A 161 5.86 -2.48 -11.61
CA ARG A 161 7.19 -2.60 -11.00
C ARG A 161 7.94 -1.27 -10.91
N TRP A 162 8.96 -1.27 -10.05
CA TRP A 162 9.87 -0.13 -9.89
C TRP A 162 10.61 0.24 -11.18
N LYS A 163 10.71 1.54 -11.46
CA LYS A 163 11.48 2.09 -12.56
C LYS A 163 12.95 1.68 -12.45
N ASN A 164 13.51 1.19 -13.55
CA ASN A 164 14.90 0.71 -13.64
C ASN A 164 15.27 -0.36 -12.59
N HIS A 165 14.28 -1.04 -12.00
CA HIS A 165 14.47 -1.99 -10.88
C HIS A 165 15.08 -1.36 -9.61
N ILE A 166 15.04 -0.04 -9.49
CA ILE A 166 15.55 0.68 -8.33
C ILE A 166 14.48 0.72 -7.25
N ARG A 167 14.79 0.24 -6.06
CA ARG A 167 13.87 0.27 -4.92
C ARG A 167 14.22 1.43 -3.99
N PRO A 168 13.23 2.17 -3.47
CA PRO A 168 13.47 3.19 -2.46
C PRO A 168 14.12 2.63 -1.19
N GLU A 169 14.80 3.49 -0.43
CA GLU A 169 15.49 3.10 0.80
C GLU A 169 14.54 2.44 1.82
N TYR A 170 13.32 2.96 1.97
CA TYR A 170 12.33 2.40 2.89
C TYR A 170 11.94 0.95 2.53
N VAL A 171 11.89 0.61 1.24
CA VAL A 171 11.61 -0.76 0.76
C VAL A 171 12.79 -1.68 1.08
N MET A 172 14.01 -1.19 0.83
CA MET A 172 15.24 -1.95 1.11
C MET A 172 15.41 -2.22 2.60
N SER A 173 15.18 -1.20 3.44
CA SER A 173 15.22 -1.33 4.90
C SER A 173 14.21 -2.34 5.43
N MET A 174 12.96 -2.29 4.93
CA MET A 174 11.93 -3.29 5.26
C MET A 174 12.40 -4.70 4.89
N LYS A 175 12.95 -4.90 3.70
CA LYS A 175 13.45 -6.22 3.26
C LYS A 175 14.55 -6.75 4.16
N GLU A 176 15.49 -5.90 4.58
CA GLU A 176 16.57 -6.32 5.47
C GLU A 176 16.07 -6.72 6.86
N LYS A 177 15.10 -5.98 7.40
CA LYS A 177 14.48 -6.29 8.68
C LYS A 177 13.68 -7.59 8.63
N ILE A 178 12.91 -7.81 7.56
CA ILE A 178 12.19 -9.06 7.33
C ILE A 178 13.18 -10.24 7.26
N ALA A 179 14.30 -10.11 6.54
CA ALA A 179 15.28 -11.18 6.40
C ALA A 179 15.97 -11.57 7.73
N LYS A 180 16.08 -10.63 8.68
CA LYS A 180 16.65 -10.88 10.02
C LYS A 180 15.59 -11.25 11.06
N SER A 181 14.32 -11.16 10.69
CA SER A 181 13.19 -11.34 11.59
C SER A 181 13.07 -12.79 12.06
N LYS A 182 12.78 -12.96 13.35
CA LYS A 182 12.34 -14.25 13.93
C LYS A 182 10.84 -14.34 14.08
N ASN A 183 10.11 -13.30 13.65
CA ASN A 183 8.66 -13.26 13.75
C ASN A 183 8.05 -14.24 12.73
N PRO A 184 7.24 -15.24 13.18
CA PRO A 184 6.69 -16.28 12.31
C PRO A 184 5.83 -15.76 11.14
N LEU A 185 5.30 -14.54 11.23
CA LEU A 185 4.53 -13.91 10.16
C LEU A 185 5.33 -13.81 8.87
N PHE A 186 6.66 -13.75 8.96
CA PHE A 186 7.55 -13.58 7.82
C PHE A 186 8.23 -14.88 7.38
N TYR A 187 7.91 -16.03 7.99
CA TYR A 187 8.42 -17.30 7.51
C TYR A 187 7.89 -17.59 6.11
N GLY A 188 8.79 -17.87 5.17
CA GLY A 188 8.44 -18.01 3.75
C GLY A 188 8.09 -16.71 3.03
N CYS A 189 8.21 -15.55 3.70
CA CYS A 189 8.12 -14.24 3.05
C CYS A 189 9.41 -13.95 2.28
N ASP A 190 9.55 -14.64 1.14
CA ASP A 190 10.69 -14.46 0.26
C ASP A 190 10.56 -13.15 -0.53
N LEU A 191 11.49 -12.23 -0.25
CA LEU A 191 11.67 -10.97 -0.96
C LEU A 191 12.91 -11.03 -1.85
N THR A 192 13.08 -12.15 -2.55
CA THR A 192 14.06 -12.29 -3.63
C THR A 192 13.39 -11.99 -4.97
N ALA A 193 13.84 -10.91 -5.62
CA ALA A 193 13.52 -10.56 -7.01
C ALA A 193 14.56 -9.58 -7.55
#